data_AF-A0A2C6L174-F1
#
_entry.id   AF-A0A2C6L174-F1
#
_cell.length_a   1.000
_cell.length_b   1.000
_cell.length_c   1.000
_cell.angle_alpha   90.00
_cell.angle_beta   90.00
_cell.angle_gamma   90.00
#
_symmetry.space_group_name_H-M   'P 1'
#
loop_
_entity.id
_entity.type
_entity.pdbx_description
1 polymer ?
#
loop_
_entity_poly.entity_id
_entity_poly.type
_entity_poly.pdbx_seq_one_letter_code
_entity_poly.pdbx_strand_id
1 'polypeptide(L)'
;MGPRIMYLHGLEGVPGSEKEKMLEKVFGKHSVKAVNLKTRQMIMTFTLIFTVIVVLFVCLFVTCFVLLKWFIALVVTILGVVLLVAGYWVAGRGVTHYMMKQARTIAEKKFKDFKPNVIVAETFGAVVALSMDVPKVALLLLAPAQDQFTRFMKLKTYWGIGDFPYVMVVHGSHDKTVPLDDSIRLIETSEVGRCRLEVVDDNHSLKAVTAEDLKAWVEEVYNTGRVQAQRMAAAGDKRVDPSLFGVDSGEAKEEDTKEIEPAAGV
;
A
#
# COMPACT_ATOMS: atom_id res chain seq x y z
N MET A 1 -4.94 23.72 6.50
CA MET A 1 -4.76 23.08 5.17
C MET A 1 -5.48 21.73 5.21
N GLY A 2 -6.13 21.28 4.14
CA GLY A 2 -6.81 19.98 4.12
C GLY A 2 -5.88 18.80 3.78
N PRO A 3 -6.36 17.55 3.91
CA PRO A 3 -5.59 16.36 3.53
C PRO A 3 -5.34 16.33 2.01
N ARG A 4 -4.10 16.08 1.61
CA ARG A 4 -3.67 15.74 0.25
C ARG A 4 -3.30 14.27 0.22
N ILE A 5 -4.13 13.51 -0.46
CA ILE A 5 -4.21 12.07 -0.36
C ILE A 5 -3.58 11.46 -1.62
N MET A 6 -2.52 10.69 -1.44
CA MET A 6 -2.05 9.79 -2.49
C MET A 6 -2.71 8.43 -2.31
N TYR A 7 -3.42 7.95 -3.33
CA TYR A 7 -4.06 6.64 -3.31
C TYR A 7 -3.21 5.61 -4.07
N LEU A 8 -2.87 4.52 -3.39
CA LEU A 8 -2.13 3.38 -3.95
C LEU A 8 -3.03 2.15 -3.97
N HIS A 9 -3.39 1.71 -5.16
CA HIS A 9 -4.34 0.60 -5.36
C HIS A 9 -3.69 -0.78 -5.24
N GLY A 10 -4.51 -1.83 -5.13
CA GLY A 10 -4.06 -3.24 -5.15
C GLY A 10 -3.55 -3.75 -6.51
N LEU A 11 -3.14 -5.02 -6.59
CA LEU A 11 -2.55 -5.60 -7.82
C LEU A 11 -3.44 -5.48 -9.06
N GLU A 12 -4.73 -5.75 -8.88
CA GLU A 12 -5.74 -5.70 -9.94
C GLU A 12 -6.37 -4.30 -10.09
N GLY A 13 -6.03 -3.41 -9.17
CA GLY A 13 -6.51 -2.04 -9.16
C GLY A 13 -6.09 -1.28 -10.42
N VAL A 14 -6.98 -0.41 -10.86
CA VAL A 14 -6.71 0.63 -11.87
C VAL A 14 -7.20 1.96 -11.30
N PRO A 15 -6.67 3.10 -11.78
CA PRO A 15 -7.28 4.40 -11.51
C PRO A 15 -8.77 4.36 -11.85
N GLY A 16 -9.59 4.98 -10.99
CA GLY A 16 -11.06 4.91 -11.02
C GLY A 16 -11.67 3.76 -10.21
N SER A 17 -10.91 3.18 -9.26
CA SER A 17 -11.44 2.18 -8.31
C SER A 17 -12.59 2.74 -7.45
N GLU A 18 -13.41 1.87 -6.85
CA GLU A 18 -14.54 2.32 -6.01
C GLU A 18 -14.07 3.18 -4.83
N LYS A 19 -13.01 2.76 -4.12
CA LYS A 19 -12.46 3.52 -2.99
C LYS A 19 -11.85 4.85 -3.40
N GLU A 20 -11.18 4.90 -4.54
CA GLU A 20 -10.71 6.17 -5.12
C GLU A 20 -11.88 7.11 -5.40
N LYS A 21 -12.96 6.62 -6.03
CA LYS A 21 -14.16 7.41 -6.29
C LYS A 21 -14.83 7.89 -5.00
N MET A 22 -14.84 7.06 -3.95
CA MET A 22 -15.33 7.45 -2.62
C MET A 22 -14.47 8.57 -2.02
N LEU A 23 -13.14 8.45 -2.08
CA LEU A 23 -12.22 9.49 -1.63
C LEU A 23 -12.39 10.80 -2.43
N GLU A 24 -12.49 10.71 -3.76
CA GLU A 24 -12.73 11.87 -4.62
C GLU A 24 -14.09 12.54 -4.35
N LYS A 25 -15.14 11.75 -4.05
CA LYS A 25 -16.47 12.24 -3.70
C LYS A 25 -16.43 13.08 -2.42
N VAL A 26 -15.62 12.67 -1.45
CA VAL A 26 -15.55 13.29 -0.12
C VAL A 26 -14.58 14.47 -0.05
N PHE A 27 -13.36 14.29 -0.57
CA PHE A 27 -12.28 15.28 -0.43
C PHE A 27 -12.07 16.14 -1.69
N GLY A 28 -12.75 15.80 -2.77
CA GLY A 28 -12.61 16.44 -4.07
C GLY A 28 -11.45 15.88 -4.90
N LYS A 29 -11.61 15.91 -6.22
CA LYS A 29 -10.62 15.38 -7.19
C LYS A 29 -9.24 16.03 -7.14
N HIS A 30 -9.14 17.26 -6.63
CA HIS A 30 -7.87 17.98 -6.53
C HIS A 30 -7.04 17.52 -5.31
N SER A 31 -7.70 17.02 -4.28
CA SER A 31 -7.08 16.55 -3.04
C SER A 31 -6.63 15.10 -3.12
N VAL A 32 -7.16 14.33 -4.07
CA VAL A 32 -6.88 12.89 -4.22
C VAL A 32 -6.09 12.63 -5.50
N LYS A 33 -4.96 11.94 -5.37
CA LYS A 33 -4.15 11.49 -6.51
C LYS A 33 -3.95 9.99 -6.49
N ALA A 34 -4.69 9.28 -7.34
CA ALA A 34 -4.45 7.87 -7.58
C ALA A 34 -3.22 7.65 -8.47
N VAL A 35 -2.37 6.71 -8.07
CA VAL A 35 -1.16 6.33 -8.80
C VAL A 35 -1.43 5.07 -9.60
N ASN A 36 -1.24 5.12 -10.92
CA ASN A 36 -1.28 3.93 -11.75
C ASN A 36 0.04 3.15 -11.62
N LEU A 37 0.02 2.06 -10.84
CA LEU A 37 1.20 1.24 -10.59
C LEU A 37 1.60 0.34 -11.77
N LYS A 38 0.77 0.27 -12.83
CA LYS A 38 0.96 -0.60 -14.02
C LYS A 38 1.08 -2.09 -13.73
N THR A 39 0.72 -2.53 -12.52
CA THR A 39 0.75 -3.93 -12.06
C THR A 39 -0.08 -4.84 -12.96
N ARG A 40 -1.34 -4.47 -13.22
CA ARG A 40 -2.24 -5.23 -14.11
C ARG A 40 -1.67 -5.39 -15.53
N GLN A 41 -1.09 -4.33 -16.10
CA GLN A 41 -0.51 -4.38 -17.45
C GLN A 41 0.69 -5.31 -17.50
N MET A 42 1.54 -5.32 -16.47
CA MET A 42 2.66 -6.25 -16.36
C MET A 42 2.19 -7.70 -16.23
N ILE A 43 1.23 -7.97 -15.35
CA ILE A 43 0.67 -9.33 -15.16
C ILE A 43 0.04 -9.84 -16.45
N MET A 44 -0.74 -9.00 -17.16
CA MET A 44 -1.36 -9.35 -18.42
C MET A 44 -0.32 -9.64 -19.51
N THR A 45 0.69 -8.78 -19.65
CA THR A 45 1.79 -8.97 -20.62
C THR A 45 2.55 -10.26 -20.33
N PHE A 46 2.88 -10.52 -19.06
CA PHE A 46 3.55 -11.75 -18.65
C PHE A 46 2.71 -13.00 -18.97
N THR A 47 1.43 -12.99 -18.62
CA THR A 47 0.49 -14.10 -18.87
C THR A 47 0.37 -14.38 -20.37
N LEU A 48 0.29 -13.33 -21.19
CA LEU A 48 0.23 -13.45 -22.64
C LEU A 48 1.49 -14.08 -23.22
N ILE A 49 2.67 -13.56 -22.85
CA ILE A 49 3.96 -14.10 -23.32
C ILE A 49 4.11 -15.56 -22.90
N PHE A 50 3.79 -15.88 -21.65
CA PHE A 50 3.87 -17.25 -21.15
C PHE A 50 2.91 -18.20 -21.88
N THR A 51 1.69 -17.76 -22.16
CA THR A 51 0.71 -18.54 -22.93
C THR A 51 1.23 -18.86 -24.34
N VAL A 52 1.83 -17.87 -25.02
CA VAL A 52 2.45 -18.09 -26.34
C VAL A 52 3.59 -19.12 -26.25
N ILE A 53 4.45 -19.04 -25.23
CA ILE A 53 5.52 -20.01 -25.02
C ILE A 53 4.95 -21.42 -24.82
N VAL A 54 3.91 -21.58 -24.00
CA VAL A 54 3.25 -22.88 -23.77
C VAL A 54 2.69 -23.46 -25.07
N VAL A 55 2.02 -22.65 -25.90
CA VAL A 55 1.48 -23.10 -27.20
C VAL A 55 2.60 -23.56 -28.13
N LEU A 56 3.68 -22.78 -28.27
CA LEU A 56 4.84 -23.17 -29.08
C LEU A 56 5.46 -24.48 -28.58
N PHE A 57 5.50 -24.66 -27.27
CA PHE A 57 6.03 -25.86 -26.64
C PHE A 57 5.19 -27.11 -26.92
N VAL A 58 3.86 -26.98 -26.87
CA VAL A 58 2.93 -28.06 -27.25
C VAL A 58 3.10 -28.43 -28.73
N CYS A 59 3.22 -27.45 -29.63
CA CYS A 59 3.47 -27.71 -31.05
C CYS A 59 4.80 -28.46 -31.27
N LEU A 60 5.85 -28.08 -30.53
CA LEU A 60 7.14 -28.77 -30.57
C LEU A 60 7.00 -30.22 -30.11
N PHE A 61 6.26 -30.49 -29.03
CA PHE A 61 6.03 -31.84 -28.54
C PHE A 61 5.29 -32.73 -29.53
N VAL A 62 4.20 -32.23 -30.13
CA VAL A 62 3.47 -32.96 -31.17
C VAL A 62 4.41 -33.34 -32.31
N THR A 63 5.26 -32.41 -32.74
CA THR A 63 6.25 -32.65 -33.79
C THR A 63 7.28 -33.72 -33.37
N CYS A 64 7.78 -33.67 -32.13
CA CYS A 64 8.68 -34.68 -31.59
C CYS A 64 8.06 -36.08 -31.56
N PHE A 65 6.78 -36.21 -31.18
CA PHE A 65 6.08 -37.50 -31.15
C PHE A 65 5.89 -38.11 -32.54
N VAL A 66 5.72 -37.27 -33.57
CA VAL A 66 5.59 -37.73 -34.96
C VAL A 66 6.94 -38.18 -35.53
N LEU A 67 8.03 -37.49 -35.17
CA LEU A 67 9.35 -37.70 -35.79
C LEU A 67 10.28 -38.64 -35.02
N LEU A 68 10.12 -38.79 -33.70
CA LEU A 68 11.03 -39.55 -32.85
C LEU A 68 10.42 -40.88 -32.39
N LYS A 69 11.29 -41.80 -31.95
CA LYS A 69 10.83 -43.00 -31.26
C LYS A 69 10.07 -42.61 -29.98
N TRP A 70 8.95 -43.29 -29.72
CA TRP A 70 8.01 -42.97 -28.65
C TRP A 70 8.66 -42.79 -27.27
N PHE A 71 9.68 -43.60 -26.93
CA PHE A 71 10.39 -43.49 -25.65
C PHE A 71 11.23 -42.21 -25.54
N ILE A 72 11.85 -41.76 -26.65
CA ILE A 72 12.62 -40.51 -26.68
C ILE A 72 11.65 -39.33 -26.53
N ALA A 73 10.54 -39.35 -27.26
CA ALA A 73 9.50 -38.33 -27.18
C ALA A 73 8.94 -38.19 -25.75
N LEU A 74 8.70 -39.31 -25.06
CA LEU A 74 8.23 -39.31 -23.67
C LEU A 74 9.24 -38.64 -22.73
N VAL A 75 10.53 -39.01 -22.79
CA VAL A 75 11.58 -38.44 -21.93
C VAL A 75 11.74 -36.94 -22.17
N VAL A 76 11.76 -36.52 -23.44
CA VAL A 76 11.82 -35.09 -23.82
C VAL A 76 10.60 -34.33 -23.30
N THR A 77 9.42 -34.94 -23.33
CA THR A 77 8.18 -34.33 -22.83
C THR A 77 8.23 -34.12 -21.32
N ILE A 78 8.64 -35.13 -20.55
CA ILE A 78 8.77 -35.02 -19.09
C ILE A 78 9.78 -33.92 -18.73
N LEU A 79 10.97 -33.96 -19.34
CA LEU A 79 12.00 -32.95 -19.10
C LEU A 79 11.48 -31.55 -19.44
N GLY A 80 10.77 -31.45 -20.56
CA GLY A 80 10.22 -30.19 -21.01
C GLY A 80 9.15 -29.61 -20.07
N VAL A 81 8.25 -30.44 -19.55
CA VAL A 81 7.26 -30.03 -18.55
C VAL A 81 7.96 -29.54 -17.28
N VAL A 82 8.99 -30.25 -16.82
CA VAL A 82 9.78 -29.84 -15.65
C VAL A 82 10.44 -28.47 -15.89
N LEU A 83 11.04 -28.26 -17.06
CA LEU A 83 11.65 -26.98 -17.44
C LEU A 83 10.62 -25.85 -17.53
N LEU A 84 9.42 -26.13 -18.03
CA LEU A 84 8.35 -25.15 -18.16
C LEU A 84 7.83 -24.72 -16.78
N VAL A 85 7.63 -25.66 -15.86
CA VAL A 85 7.23 -25.38 -14.47
C VAL A 85 8.32 -24.61 -13.72
N ALA A 86 9.58 -25.03 -13.85
CA ALA A 86 10.71 -24.33 -13.24
C ALA A 86 10.85 -22.90 -13.81
N GLY A 87 10.73 -22.76 -15.13
CA GLY A 87 10.76 -21.49 -15.84
C GLY A 87 9.63 -20.56 -15.39
N TYR A 88 8.40 -21.06 -15.27
CA TYR A 88 7.26 -20.28 -14.77
C TYR A 88 7.51 -19.76 -13.35
N TRP A 89 8.03 -20.60 -12.45
CA TRP A 89 8.30 -20.21 -11.07
C TRP A 89 9.40 -19.16 -10.95
N VAL A 90 10.50 -19.33 -11.70
CA VAL A 90 11.61 -18.36 -11.72
C VAL A 90 11.17 -17.04 -12.36
N ALA A 91 10.50 -17.11 -13.52
CA ALA A 91 10.01 -15.94 -14.22
C ALA A 91 8.97 -15.18 -13.40
N GLY A 92 8.03 -15.88 -12.75
CA GLY A 92 7.03 -15.27 -11.87
C GLY A 92 7.64 -14.46 -10.73
N ARG A 93 8.71 -14.97 -10.10
CA ARG A 93 9.46 -14.20 -9.09
C ARG A 93 10.19 -13.00 -9.69
N GLY A 94 10.85 -13.18 -10.83
CA GLY A 94 11.54 -12.09 -11.52
C GLY A 94 10.58 -10.95 -11.88
N VAL A 95 9.42 -11.28 -12.44
CA VAL A 95 8.36 -10.33 -12.77
C VAL A 95 7.80 -9.65 -11.53
N THR A 96 7.54 -10.39 -10.45
CA THR A 96 7.03 -9.80 -9.20
C THR A 96 8.02 -8.81 -8.59
N HIS A 97 9.32 -9.14 -8.60
CA HIS A 97 10.37 -8.24 -8.13
C HIS A 97 10.48 -6.98 -9.00
N TYR A 98 10.45 -7.15 -10.32
CA TYR A 98 10.46 -6.03 -11.27
C TYR A 98 9.23 -5.13 -11.09
N MET A 99 8.05 -5.73 -10.96
CA MET A 99 6.78 -5.04 -10.75
C MET A 99 6.83 -4.19 -9.48
N MET A 100 7.32 -4.74 -8.37
CA MET A 100 7.47 -4.02 -7.12
C MET A 100 8.43 -2.83 -7.26
N LYS A 101 9.60 -3.03 -7.89
CA LYS A 101 10.58 -1.97 -8.14
C LYS A 101 9.98 -0.84 -8.99
N GLN A 102 9.27 -1.19 -10.07
CA GLN A 102 8.64 -0.21 -10.95
C GLN A 102 7.51 0.54 -10.23
N ALA A 103 6.63 -0.16 -9.52
CA ALA A 103 5.54 0.43 -8.75
C ALA A 103 6.06 1.43 -7.71
N ARG A 104 7.12 1.06 -6.97
CA ARG A 104 7.81 1.96 -6.03
C ARG A 104 8.32 3.22 -6.71
N THR A 105 9.08 3.09 -7.80
CA THR A 105 9.64 4.26 -8.51
C THR A 105 8.55 5.19 -9.06
N ILE A 106 7.44 4.64 -9.55
CA ILE A 106 6.29 5.44 -10.01
C ILE A 106 5.66 6.18 -8.82
N ALA A 107 5.42 5.49 -7.71
CA ALA A 107 4.84 6.08 -6.51
C ALA A 107 5.73 7.17 -5.90
N GLU A 108 7.05 6.95 -5.79
CA GLU A 108 8.02 7.95 -5.32
C GLU A 108 8.05 9.20 -6.20
N LYS A 109 8.02 9.02 -7.52
CA LYS A 109 7.94 10.16 -8.45
C LYS A 109 6.65 10.95 -8.21
N LYS A 110 5.51 10.26 -8.09
CA LYS A 110 4.22 10.92 -7.84
C LYS A 110 4.14 11.58 -6.47
N PHE A 111 4.77 11.01 -5.45
CA PHE A 111 4.89 11.63 -4.14
C PHE A 111 5.65 12.95 -4.23
N LYS A 112 6.79 12.98 -4.93
CA LYS A 112 7.59 14.20 -5.10
C LYS A 112 6.83 15.30 -5.86
N ASP A 113 6.07 14.92 -6.89
CA ASP A 113 5.27 15.85 -7.69
C ASP A 113 4.07 16.42 -6.90
N PHE A 114 3.32 15.55 -6.19
CA PHE A 114 2.05 15.91 -5.56
C PHE A 114 2.20 16.39 -4.11
N LYS A 115 3.30 16.03 -3.44
CA LYS A 115 3.59 16.31 -2.02
C LYS A 115 2.39 15.95 -1.10
N PRO A 116 1.93 14.69 -1.13
CA PRO A 116 0.83 14.24 -0.26
C PRO A 116 1.25 14.32 1.21
N ASN A 117 0.27 14.47 2.09
CA ASN A 117 0.45 14.40 3.54
C ASN A 117 -0.29 13.20 4.18
N VAL A 118 -1.10 12.49 3.39
CA VAL A 118 -1.68 11.19 3.73
C VAL A 118 -1.49 10.24 2.55
N ILE A 119 -1.12 9.00 2.82
CA ILE A 119 -1.16 7.92 1.83
C ILE A 119 -2.24 6.93 2.25
N VAL A 120 -3.19 6.70 1.35
CA VAL A 120 -4.17 5.62 1.48
C VAL A 120 -3.73 4.49 0.56
N ALA A 121 -3.50 3.31 1.12
CA ALA A 121 -2.91 2.21 0.40
C ALA A 121 -3.68 0.91 0.62
N GLU A 122 -4.13 0.29 -0.48
CA GLU A 122 -4.92 -0.94 -0.47
C GLU A 122 -4.03 -2.13 -0.83
N THR A 123 -4.06 -3.20 -0.03
CA THR A 123 -3.45 -4.51 -0.32
C THR A 123 -1.99 -4.42 -0.79
N PHE A 124 -1.71 -4.60 -2.07
CA PHE A 124 -0.37 -4.45 -2.65
C PHE A 124 0.14 -3.00 -2.65
N GLY A 125 -0.76 -2.02 -2.73
CA GLY A 125 -0.44 -0.62 -2.53
C GLY A 125 0.25 -0.37 -1.17
N ALA A 126 -0.10 -1.15 -0.13
CA ALA A 126 0.56 -1.04 1.18
C ALA A 126 2.02 -1.52 1.11
N VAL A 127 2.30 -2.60 0.38
CA VAL A 127 3.67 -3.07 0.09
C VAL A 127 4.47 -1.93 -0.55
N VAL A 128 3.89 -1.28 -1.55
CA VAL A 128 4.50 -0.14 -2.23
C VAL A 128 4.74 1.00 -1.24
N ALA A 129 3.73 1.45 -0.51
CA ALA A 129 3.81 2.54 0.47
C ALA A 129 4.95 2.34 1.48
N LEU A 130 5.03 1.14 2.07
CA LEU A 130 6.04 0.80 3.08
C LEU A 130 7.46 0.74 2.50
N SER A 131 7.58 0.43 1.21
CA SER A 131 8.88 0.32 0.52
C SER A 131 9.44 1.64 -0.01
N MET A 132 8.63 2.70 -0.06
CA MET A 132 9.02 3.98 -0.66
C MET A 132 10.10 4.70 0.16
N ASP A 133 11.07 5.25 -0.56
CA ASP A 133 12.11 6.12 -0.02
C ASP A 133 11.71 7.60 -0.17
N VAL A 134 10.73 8.00 0.65
CA VAL A 134 10.18 9.35 0.74
C VAL A 134 10.02 9.74 2.22
N PRO A 135 9.87 11.05 2.53
CA PRO A 135 9.46 11.46 3.87
C PRO A 135 8.23 10.69 4.35
N LYS A 136 8.31 10.16 5.57
CA LYS A 136 7.24 9.39 6.19
C LYS A 136 6.10 10.32 6.54
N VAL A 137 4.91 9.97 6.05
CA VAL A 137 3.66 10.69 6.26
C VAL A 137 2.63 9.76 6.86
N ALA A 138 1.47 10.29 7.27
CA ALA A 138 0.42 9.48 7.86
C ALA A 138 -0.11 8.44 6.85
N LEU A 139 -0.39 7.23 7.32
CA LEU A 139 -0.84 6.12 6.48
C LEU A 139 -2.23 5.63 6.90
N LEU A 140 -3.08 5.38 5.90
CA LEU A 140 -4.26 4.54 6.02
C LEU A 140 -4.05 3.29 5.16
N LEU A 141 -3.97 2.13 5.79
CA LEU A 141 -3.73 0.85 5.15
C LEU A 141 -5.02 0.04 5.11
N LEU A 142 -5.47 -0.35 3.93
CA LEU A 142 -6.68 -1.13 3.71
C LEU A 142 -6.29 -2.57 3.33
N ALA A 143 -6.57 -3.53 4.21
CA ALA A 143 -6.24 -4.96 4.08
C ALA A 143 -4.79 -5.20 3.59
N PRO A 144 -3.76 -4.68 4.30
CA PRO A 144 -2.41 -4.59 3.77
C PRO A 144 -1.74 -5.97 3.61
N ALA A 145 -1.11 -6.20 2.46
CA ALA A 145 -0.57 -7.51 2.07
C ALA A 145 0.96 -7.63 2.23
N GLN A 146 1.58 -6.82 3.09
CA GLN A 146 3.03 -6.73 3.26
C GLN A 146 3.68 -8.03 3.73
N ASP A 147 3.06 -8.73 4.68
CA ASP A 147 3.63 -9.97 5.21
C ASP A 147 3.44 -11.14 4.23
N GLN A 148 2.26 -11.24 3.61
CA GLN A 148 2.02 -12.18 2.51
C GLN A 148 3.03 -11.97 1.35
N PHE A 149 3.29 -10.72 0.95
CA PHE A 149 4.27 -10.41 -0.08
C PHE A 149 5.69 -10.84 0.33
N THR A 150 6.11 -10.51 1.55
CA THR A 150 7.42 -10.90 2.11
C THR A 150 7.59 -12.42 2.12
N ARG A 151 6.57 -13.16 2.55
CA ARG A 151 6.55 -14.64 2.55
C ARG A 151 6.63 -15.21 1.13
N PHE A 152 5.84 -14.69 0.20
CA PHE A 152 5.83 -15.12 -1.21
C PHE A 152 7.19 -14.92 -1.89
N MET A 153 7.79 -13.74 -1.66
CA MET A 153 9.07 -13.36 -2.24
C MET A 153 10.29 -13.88 -1.47
N LYS A 154 10.08 -14.54 -0.31
CA LYS A 154 11.13 -14.98 0.61
C LYS A 154 12.11 -13.85 0.96
N LEU A 155 11.60 -12.64 1.17
CA LEU A 155 12.42 -11.51 1.55
C LEU A 155 12.87 -11.65 3.01
N LYS A 156 14.11 -11.26 3.30
CA LYS A 156 14.62 -11.15 4.67
C LYS A 156 14.21 -9.85 5.35
N THR A 157 13.77 -8.88 4.56
CA THR A 157 13.35 -7.58 5.05
C THR A 157 11.94 -7.68 5.63
N TYR A 158 11.78 -7.24 6.87
CA TYR A 158 10.49 -7.06 7.49
C TYR A 158 10.14 -5.57 7.43
N TRP A 159 8.96 -5.24 6.89
CA TRP A 159 8.48 -3.87 6.85
C TRP A 159 7.63 -3.58 8.09
N GLY A 160 8.17 -2.77 8.98
CA GLY A 160 7.44 -2.22 10.11
C GLY A 160 6.80 -0.86 9.79
N ILE A 161 5.92 -0.43 10.68
CA ILE A 161 5.26 0.88 10.62
C ILE A 161 5.76 1.86 11.70
N GLY A 162 6.71 1.45 12.55
CA GLY A 162 7.27 2.28 13.62
C GLY A 162 7.99 3.55 13.18
N ASP A 163 8.29 3.73 11.90
CA ASP A 163 8.93 4.94 11.37
C ASP A 163 7.93 5.98 10.86
N PHE A 164 6.65 5.63 10.80
CA PHE A 164 5.59 6.52 10.32
C PHE A 164 5.00 7.33 11.48
N PRO A 165 4.57 8.58 11.23
CA PRO A 165 4.01 9.43 12.29
C PRO A 165 2.72 8.86 12.88
N TYR A 166 1.84 8.34 12.04
CA TYR A 166 0.64 7.64 12.47
C TYR A 166 0.17 6.68 11.38
N VAL A 167 -0.26 5.47 11.76
CA VAL A 167 -0.77 4.47 10.83
C VAL A 167 -2.08 3.88 11.35
N MET A 168 -3.14 4.01 10.57
CA MET A 168 -4.37 3.24 10.77
C MET A 168 -4.38 2.06 9.80
N VAL A 169 -4.62 0.86 10.33
CA VAL A 169 -4.84 -0.35 9.54
C VAL A 169 -6.31 -0.70 9.63
N VAL A 170 -6.98 -0.85 8.49
CA VAL A 170 -8.37 -1.33 8.40
C VAL A 170 -8.35 -2.71 7.77
N HIS A 171 -8.97 -3.70 8.41
CA HIS A 171 -8.95 -5.09 7.96
C HIS A 171 -10.32 -5.75 8.11
N GLY A 172 -10.70 -6.59 7.15
CA GLY A 172 -11.95 -7.34 7.20
C GLY A 172 -11.84 -8.57 8.13
N SER A 173 -12.80 -8.75 9.04
CA SER A 173 -12.91 -9.90 9.95
C SER A 173 -12.94 -11.26 9.20
N HIS A 174 -13.42 -11.25 7.95
CA HIS A 174 -13.61 -12.42 7.11
C HIS A 174 -12.67 -12.44 5.89
N ASP A 175 -11.54 -11.72 5.97
CA ASP A 175 -10.53 -11.72 4.92
C ASP A 175 -9.86 -13.11 4.79
N LYS A 176 -10.17 -13.80 3.69
CA LYS A 176 -9.57 -15.09 3.33
C LYS A 176 -8.36 -14.96 2.40
N THR A 177 -8.07 -13.76 1.90
CA THR A 177 -6.97 -13.47 0.98
C THR A 177 -5.72 -13.04 1.74
N VAL A 178 -5.89 -12.14 2.72
CA VAL A 178 -4.84 -11.69 3.64
C VAL A 178 -5.31 -11.95 5.07
N PRO A 179 -4.67 -12.87 5.81
CA PRO A 179 -5.05 -13.16 7.18
C PRO A 179 -5.00 -11.93 8.08
N LEU A 180 -6.00 -11.75 8.95
CA LEU A 180 -6.03 -10.66 9.94
C LEU A 180 -4.78 -10.64 10.83
N ASP A 181 -4.24 -11.82 11.15
CA ASP A 181 -3.02 -11.96 11.95
C ASP A 181 -1.81 -11.21 11.33
N ASP A 182 -1.77 -11.06 10.01
CA ASP A 182 -0.72 -10.28 9.33
C ASP A 182 -0.79 -8.80 9.72
N SER A 183 -1.99 -8.26 9.89
CA SER A 183 -2.23 -6.88 10.35
C SER A 183 -1.99 -6.71 11.84
N ILE A 184 -2.31 -7.72 12.66
CA ILE A 184 -1.97 -7.75 14.08
C ILE A 184 -0.44 -7.69 14.26
N ARG A 185 0.31 -8.54 13.55
CA ARG A 185 1.78 -8.50 13.57
C ARG A 185 2.36 -7.18 13.05
N LEU A 186 1.67 -6.50 12.14
CA LEU A 186 2.09 -5.20 11.63
C LEU A 186 1.97 -4.12 12.72
N ILE A 187 0.86 -4.05 13.45
CA ILE A 187 0.67 -3.04 14.50
C ILE A 187 1.64 -3.21 15.67
N GLU A 188 2.05 -4.45 15.97
CA GLU A 188 3.06 -4.77 16.98
C GLU A 188 4.46 -4.18 16.67
N THR A 189 4.67 -3.70 15.44
CA THR A 189 5.92 -3.03 15.04
C THR A 189 5.98 -1.55 15.37
N SER A 190 4.92 -0.98 15.93
CA SER A 190 4.82 0.43 16.30
C SER A 190 4.55 0.60 17.79
N GLU A 191 4.88 1.78 18.30
CA GLU A 191 4.59 2.15 19.67
C GLU A 191 3.10 2.46 19.85
N VAL A 192 2.60 2.23 21.07
CA VAL A 192 1.23 2.55 21.45
C VAL A 192 0.95 4.04 21.19
N GLY A 193 -0.20 4.33 20.59
CA GLY A 193 -0.62 5.69 20.23
C GLY A 193 -0.09 6.21 18.89
N ARG A 194 0.79 5.46 18.20
CA ARG A 194 1.21 5.77 16.82
C ARG A 194 0.60 4.85 15.77
N CYS A 195 -0.22 3.90 16.20
CA CYS A 195 -1.01 3.08 15.29
C CYS A 195 -2.36 2.68 15.88
N ARG A 196 -3.27 2.25 15.00
CA ARG A 196 -4.58 1.67 15.33
C ARG A 196 -4.93 0.58 14.32
N LEU A 197 -5.51 -0.51 14.80
CA LEU A 197 -6.16 -1.53 13.96
C LEU A 197 -7.67 -1.42 14.11
N GLU A 198 -8.35 -1.17 12.99
CA GLU A 198 -9.79 -1.19 12.85
C GLU A 198 -10.20 -2.49 12.16
N VAL A 199 -10.98 -3.32 12.85
CA VAL A 199 -11.50 -4.57 12.28
C VAL A 199 -12.96 -4.35 11.93
N VAL A 200 -13.28 -4.44 10.64
CA VAL A 200 -14.65 -4.31 10.12
C VAL A 200 -15.23 -5.66 9.76
N ASP A 201 -16.54 -5.82 9.91
CA ASP A 201 -17.21 -7.08 9.58
C ASP A 201 -17.39 -7.25 8.07
N ASP A 202 -16.30 -7.60 7.38
CA ASP A 202 -16.24 -7.67 5.92
C ASP A 202 -15.14 -8.62 5.42
N ASN A 203 -15.08 -8.83 4.12
CA ASN A 203 -14.03 -9.57 3.41
C ASN A 203 -12.86 -8.66 2.98
N HIS A 204 -11.89 -9.27 2.30
CA HIS A 204 -10.70 -8.62 1.75
C HIS A 204 -10.96 -7.32 0.98
N SER A 205 -12.04 -7.28 0.21
CA SER A 205 -12.34 -6.16 -0.67
C SER A 205 -12.97 -4.97 0.04
N LEU A 206 -13.34 -5.10 1.32
CA LEU A 206 -13.90 -4.01 2.13
C LEU A 206 -15.06 -3.31 1.42
N LYS A 207 -16.02 -4.08 0.89
CA LYS A 207 -17.17 -3.58 0.10
C LYS A 207 -18.24 -2.90 0.94
N ALA A 208 -18.35 -3.26 2.21
CA ALA A 208 -19.27 -2.66 3.17
C ALA A 208 -18.81 -1.26 3.61
N VAL A 209 -17.54 -0.91 3.37
CA VAL A 209 -16.98 0.40 3.70
C VAL A 209 -17.64 1.49 2.86
N THR A 210 -18.14 2.50 3.55
CA THR A 210 -18.79 3.66 2.94
C THR A 210 -17.80 4.81 2.69
N ALA A 211 -18.27 5.83 1.96
CA ALA A 211 -17.47 7.04 1.75
C ALA A 211 -17.29 7.82 3.06
N GLU A 212 -18.29 7.76 3.94
CA GLU A 212 -18.31 8.40 5.25
C GLU A 212 -17.30 7.72 6.20
N ASP A 213 -17.17 6.39 6.15
CA ASP A 213 -16.13 5.65 6.90
C ASP A 213 -14.73 6.08 6.45
N LEU A 214 -14.49 6.06 5.12
CA LEU A 214 -13.23 6.51 4.55
C LEU A 214 -12.91 7.97 4.90
N LYS A 215 -13.93 8.83 4.94
CA LYS A 215 -13.78 10.23 5.39
C LYS A 215 -13.24 10.26 6.81
N ALA A 216 -13.93 9.60 7.74
CA ALA A 216 -13.59 9.62 9.15
C ALA A 216 -12.18 9.09 9.39
N TRP A 217 -11.82 7.97 8.77
CA TRP A 217 -10.49 7.38 8.90
C TRP A 217 -9.39 8.27 8.34
N VAL A 218 -9.60 8.89 7.17
CA VAL A 218 -8.60 9.80 6.58
C VAL A 218 -8.44 11.05 7.43
N GLU A 219 -9.53 11.62 7.96
CA GLU A 219 -9.48 12.78 8.85
C GLU A 219 -8.73 12.45 10.15
N GLU A 220 -8.99 11.29 10.76
CA GLU A 220 -8.27 10.81 11.94
C GLU A 220 -6.77 10.64 11.66
N VAL A 221 -6.44 9.94 10.57
CA VAL A 221 -5.05 9.70 10.15
C VAL A 221 -4.33 11.01 9.86
N TYR A 222 -4.98 11.95 9.17
CA TYR A 222 -4.43 13.27 8.89
C TYR A 222 -4.17 14.07 10.17
N ASN A 223 -5.17 14.20 11.03
CA ASN A 223 -5.10 15.04 12.23
C ASN A 223 -4.08 14.49 13.23
N THR A 224 -4.14 13.19 13.51
CA THR A 224 -3.21 12.53 14.44
C THR A 224 -1.81 12.48 13.86
N GLY A 225 -1.69 12.13 12.58
CA GLY A 225 -0.42 12.06 11.88
C GLY A 225 0.29 13.41 11.78
N ARG A 226 -0.44 14.51 11.61
CA ARG A 226 0.11 15.87 11.66
C ARG A 226 0.79 16.16 13.00
N VAL A 227 0.07 15.93 14.10
CA VAL A 227 0.57 16.20 15.46
C VAL A 227 1.79 15.33 15.74
N GLN A 228 1.75 14.04 15.38
CA GLN A 228 2.88 13.14 15.57
C GLN A 228 4.08 13.50 14.69
N ALA A 229 3.87 13.91 13.44
CA ALA A 229 4.95 14.35 12.55
C ALA A 229 5.66 15.60 13.09
N GLN A 230 4.90 16.57 13.62
CA GLN A 230 5.46 17.75 14.28
C GLN A 230 6.28 17.35 15.52
N ARG A 231 5.76 16.44 16.36
CA ARG A 231 6.46 15.94 17.55
C ARG A 231 7.75 15.19 17.19
N MET A 232 7.71 14.31 16.20
CA MET A 232 8.87 13.56 15.71
C MET A 232 9.93 14.49 15.13
N ALA A 233 9.52 15.49 14.34
CA ALA A 233 10.43 16.50 13.79
C ALA A 233 11.08 17.34 14.90
N ALA A 234 10.30 17.76 15.92
CA ALA A 234 10.81 18.47 17.09
C ALA A 234 11.80 17.61 17.91
N ALA A 235 11.62 16.29 17.93
CA ALA A 235 12.57 15.34 18.50
C ALA A 235 13.81 15.06 17.61
N GLY A 236 13.91 15.69 16.43
CA GLY A 236 15.04 15.58 15.53
C GLY A 236 14.96 14.43 14.51
N ASP A 237 13.80 13.78 14.36
CA ASP A 237 13.62 12.73 13.35
C ASP A 237 13.58 13.33 11.93
N LYS A 238 14.60 13.01 11.13
CA LYS A 238 14.76 13.50 9.76
C LYS A 238 13.90 12.74 8.73
N ARG A 239 13.24 11.66 9.15
CA ARG A 239 12.41 10.84 8.26
C ARG A 239 11.06 11.49 7.99
N VAL A 240 10.60 12.39 8.85
CA VAL A 240 9.35 13.13 8.68
C VAL A 240 9.62 14.54 8.15
N ASP A 241 8.71 15.06 7.33
CA ASP A 241 8.74 16.44 6.86
C ASP A 241 7.47 17.17 7.33
N PRO A 242 7.55 17.98 8.41
CA PRO A 242 6.38 18.67 8.95
C PRO A 242 5.82 19.73 8.00
N SER A 243 6.62 20.23 7.04
CA SER A 243 6.15 21.25 6.08
C SER A 243 5.05 20.72 5.16
N LEU A 244 4.94 19.39 5.00
CA LEU A 244 3.87 18.75 4.22
C LEU A 244 2.49 18.96 4.85
N PHE A 245 2.40 19.23 6.15
CA PHE A 245 1.13 19.42 6.85
C PHE A 245 0.71 20.90 6.96
N GLY A 246 1.57 21.83 6.54
CA GLY A 246 1.40 23.27 6.73
C GLY A 246 1.83 23.73 8.12
N VAL A 247 2.15 25.02 8.25
CA VAL A 247 2.41 25.65 9.54
C VAL A 247 1.05 25.99 10.16
N ASP A 248 0.81 25.58 11.41
CA ASP A 248 -0.28 26.17 12.19
C ASP A 248 0.06 27.65 12.37
N SER A 249 -0.55 28.52 11.56
CA SER A 249 -0.72 29.92 11.96
C SER A 249 -1.63 29.88 13.18
N GLY A 250 -1.03 29.86 14.36
CA GLY A 250 -1.74 29.74 15.62
C GLY A 250 -2.82 30.81 15.74
N GLU A 251 -4.08 30.41 15.62
CA GLU A 251 -5.12 31.00 16.43
C GLU A 251 -5.02 30.37 17.83
N ALA A 252 -3.94 30.72 18.52
CA ALA A 252 -4.04 30.82 19.97
C ALA A 252 -5.02 31.96 20.21
N LYS A 253 -6.28 31.64 20.49
CA LYS A 253 -7.15 32.57 21.18
C LYS A 253 -6.45 32.90 22.48
N GLU A 254 -5.89 34.11 22.56
CA GLU A 254 -5.63 34.77 23.83
C GLU A 254 -6.95 34.75 24.60
N GLU A 255 -7.07 33.81 25.53
CA GLU A 255 -7.98 33.98 26.65
C GLU A 255 -7.46 35.19 27.43
N ASP A 256 -8.13 36.30 27.15
CA ASP A 256 -8.12 37.56 27.89
C ASP A 256 -8.30 37.26 29.39
N THR A 257 -7.16 37.01 30.04
CA THR A 257 -7.09 36.82 31.48
C THR A 257 -7.21 38.21 32.07
N LYS A 258 -8.45 38.65 32.27
CA LYS A 258 -8.74 39.84 33.07
C LYS A 258 -8.16 39.63 34.45
N GLU A 259 -7.10 40.38 34.74
CA GLU A 259 -6.64 40.68 36.09
C GLU A 259 -7.85 41.14 36.92
N ILE A 260 -8.19 40.36 37.95
CA ILE A 260 -9.01 40.83 39.04
C ILE A 260 -8.06 41.50 40.02
N GLU A 261 -8.05 42.83 40.03
CA GLU A 261 -7.39 43.63 41.08
C GLU A 261 -7.92 43.25 42.48
N PRO A 262 -7.06 43.22 43.51
CA PRO A 262 -7.49 42.99 44.87
C PRO A 262 -8.14 44.25 45.44
N ALA A 263 -9.40 44.13 45.87
CA ALA A 263 -10.07 45.16 46.64
C ALA A 263 -9.39 45.34 48.00
N ALA A 264 -8.68 46.46 48.16
CA ALA A 264 -8.22 46.96 49.45
C ALA A 264 -9.31 47.80 50.11
N GLY A 265 -9.65 47.45 51.36
CA GLY A 265 -10.12 48.36 52.41
C GLY A 265 -11.59 48.79 52.41
N VAL A 266 -12.36 48.33 53.41
CA VAL A 266 -12.80 49.11 54.59
C VAL A 266 -13.00 48.12 55.75
#